data_AF-A0A1B6EWY0-F1
#
_entry.id   AF-A0A1B6EWY0-F1
#
_cell.length_a   1.000
_cell.length_b   1.000
_cell.length_c   1.000
_cell.angle_alpha   90.00
_cell.angle_beta   90.00
_cell.angle_gamma   90.00
#
_symmetry.space_group_name_H-M   'P 1'
#
loop_
_entity.id
_entity.type
_entity.pdbx_description
1 polymer ?
#
loop_
_entity_poly.entity_id
_entity_poly.type
_entity_poly.pdbx_seq_one_letter_code
_entity_poly.pdbx_strand_id
1 'polypeptide(L)'
;CPHLVYGYWIIMIQLFEKPVWVILLTTFISISYLLWKSRSPPNNNNISGAVESVLTILGMTIGCTCYIPSSVKITRQIISFWSLLSFFISAIFSNTILSRLMVPYYTSPLDTVKDLVKGNFQWGEPGFENISEREVYFNLEDPWQRKFESRYQELTGNTSRTALL
;
A
#
# COMPACT_ATOMS: atom_id res chain seq x y z
N CYS A 1 22.90 1.53 -1.10
CA CYS A 1 22.21 1.88 0.17
C CYS A 1 20.70 1.79 -0.02
N PRO A 2 19.95 1.28 0.97
CA PRO A 2 18.49 1.34 0.92
C PRO A 2 18.07 2.82 0.95
N HIS A 3 17.48 3.28 -0.14
CA HIS A 3 16.97 4.64 -0.27
C HIS A 3 15.50 4.68 0.14
N LEU A 4 15.10 5.79 0.78
CA LEU A 4 13.72 6.07 1.12
C LEU A 4 12.92 6.26 -0.17
N VAL A 5 11.91 5.44 -0.37
CA VAL A 5 10.99 5.58 -1.51
C VAL A 5 9.90 6.56 -1.12
N TYR A 6 9.98 7.78 -1.65
CA TYR A 6 8.98 8.84 -1.44
C TYR A 6 7.78 8.63 -2.36
N GLY A 7 6.90 7.70 -2.01
CA GLY A 7 5.67 7.37 -2.74
C GLY A 7 4.43 7.39 -1.83
N TYR A 8 4.20 8.49 -1.11
CA TYR A 8 3.17 8.59 -0.05
C TYR A 8 1.76 8.12 -0.46
N TRP A 9 1.35 8.37 -1.70
CA TRP A 9 0.02 8.00 -2.20
C TRP A 9 -0.15 6.49 -2.43
N ILE A 10 0.91 5.81 -2.88
CA ILE A 10 0.87 4.36 -3.13
C ILE A 10 0.81 3.60 -1.80
N ILE A 11 1.51 4.12 -0.78
CA ILE A 11 1.49 3.57 0.59
C ILE A 11 0.07 3.58 1.17
N MET A 12 -0.72 4.62 0.88
CA MET A 12 -2.11 4.74 1.35
C MET A 12 -3.06 3.73 0.69
N ILE A 13 -2.86 3.36 -0.57
CA ILE A 13 -3.68 2.34 -1.24
C ILE A 13 -3.26 0.93 -0.83
N GLN A 14 -1.96 0.75 -0.53
CA GLN A 14 -1.37 -0.51 -0.08
C GLN A 14 -1.65 -0.81 1.41
N LEU A 15 -2.41 0.06 2.10
CA LEU A 15 -2.68 -0.06 3.53
C LEU A 15 -3.47 -1.32 3.87
N PHE A 16 -4.49 -1.63 3.06
CA PHE A 16 -5.28 -2.84 3.17
C PHE A 16 -4.99 -3.80 2.02
N GLU A 17 -5.09 -5.10 2.30
CA GLU A 17 -5.05 -6.10 1.25
C GLU A 17 -6.23 -5.93 0.30
N LYS A 18 -6.02 -6.24 -0.99
CA LYS A 18 -7.06 -6.20 -2.02
C LYS A 18 -8.41 -6.82 -1.61
N PRO A 19 -8.48 -8.00 -0.96
CA PRO A 19 -9.76 -8.57 -0.53
C PRO A 19 -10.53 -7.67 0.44
N VAL A 20 -9.85 -6.96 1.34
CA VAL A 20 -10.50 -6.10 2.34
C VAL A 20 -11.20 -4.92 1.66
N TRP A 21 -10.56 -4.31 0.67
CA TRP A 21 -11.17 -3.24 -0.12
C TRP A 21 -12.44 -3.70 -0.84
N VAL A 22 -12.44 -4.91 -1.40
CA VAL A 22 -13.62 -5.50 -2.03
C VAL A 22 -14.73 -5.72 -1.01
N ILE A 23 -14.41 -6.25 0.17
CA ILE A 23 -15.40 -6.47 1.25
C ILE A 23 -15.99 -5.13 1.73
N LEU A 24 -15.17 -4.09 1.90
CA LEU A 24 -15.66 -2.76 2.29
C LEU A 24 -16.60 -2.18 1.23
N LEU A 25 -16.24 -2.28 -0.04
CA LEU A 25 -17.06 -1.76 -1.14
C LEU A 25 -18.38 -2.54 -1.28
N THR A 26 -18.34 -3.86 -1.15
CA THR A 26 -19.55 -4.71 -1.21
C THR A 26 -20.48 -4.47 -0.02
N THR A 27 -19.95 -4.31 1.21
CA THR A 27 -20.76 -4.00 2.39
C THR A 27 -21.39 -2.62 2.30
N PHE A 28 -20.66 -1.62 1.82
CA PHE A 28 -21.17 -0.27 1.54
C PHE A 28 -22.34 -0.29 0.54
N ILE A 29 -22.18 -0.96 -0.60
CA ILE A 29 -23.24 -1.08 -1.61
C ILE A 29 -24.44 -1.85 -1.05
N SER A 30 -24.21 -2.93 -0.31
CA SER A 30 -25.27 -3.75 0.26
C SER A 30 -26.14 -2.96 1.23
N ILE A 31 -25.53 -2.17 2.11
CA ILE A 31 -26.26 -1.37 3.10
C ILE A 31 -26.98 -0.20 2.42
N SER A 32 -26.37 0.39 1.40
CA SER A 32 -27.03 1.42 0.56
C SER A 32 -28.26 0.88 -0.14
N TYR A 33 -28.15 -0.32 -0.72
CA TYR A 33 -29.28 -1.00 -1.34
C TYR A 33 -30.39 -1.34 -0.32
N LEU A 34 -30.04 -1.82 0.87
CA LEU A 34 -31.01 -2.13 1.94
C LEU A 34 -31.76 -0.87 2.40
N LEU A 35 -31.06 0.25 2.59
CA LEU A 35 -31.67 1.53 2.95
C LEU A 35 -32.57 2.06 1.82
N TRP A 36 -32.10 2.01 0.57
CA TRP A 36 -32.87 2.44 -0.57
C TRP A 36 -34.15 1.61 -0.75
N LYS A 37 -34.06 0.28 -0.62
CA LYS A 37 -35.23 -0.62 -0.66
C LYS A 37 -36.18 -0.40 0.51
N SER A 38 -35.66 -0.12 1.71
CA SER A 38 -36.49 0.17 2.89
C SER A 38 -37.22 1.51 2.78
N ARG A 39 -36.72 2.44 1.98
CA ARG A 39 -37.28 3.79 1.81
C ARG A 39 -38.12 3.94 0.54
N SER A 40 -37.87 3.12 -0.48
CA SER A 40 -38.58 3.19 -1.75
C SER A 40 -39.98 2.59 -1.63
N PRO A 41 -41.04 3.34 -1.98
CA PRO A 41 -42.38 2.76 -2.10
C PRO A 41 -42.37 1.72 -3.23
N PRO A 42 -43.24 0.68 -3.16
CA PRO A 42 -43.20 -0.50 -4.03
C PRO A 42 -43.38 -0.22 -5.53
N ASN A 43 -43.68 1.01 -5.94
CA ASN A 43 -44.09 1.36 -7.30
C ASN A 43 -43.34 2.56 -7.90
N ASN A 44 -42.23 3.03 -7.31
CA ASN A 44 -41.49 4.16 -7.88
C ASN A 44 -39.98 3.94 -7.82
N ASN A 45 -39.35 3.95 -9.00
CA ASN A 45 -37.91 3.83 -9.21
C ASN A 45 -37.21 5.16 -8.90
N ASN A 46 -37.39 5.66 -7.67
CA ASN A 46 -36.87 6.96 -7.24
C ASN A 46 -35.34 6.93 -7.15
N ILE A 47 -34.69 7.33 -8.24
CA ILE A 47 -33.23 7.51 -8.33
C ILE A 47 -32.75 8.52 -7.28
N SER A 48 -33.52 9.57 -6.98
CA SER A 48 -33.16 10.53 -5.92
C SER A 48 -33.06 9.88 -4.54
N GLY A 49 -33.92 8.90 -4.24
CA GLY A 49 -33.88 8.16 -2.99
C GLY A 49 -32.66 7.24 -2.87
N ALA A 50 -32.15 6.72 -3.99
CA ALA A 50 -30.90 5.97 -4.02
C ALA A 50 -29.71 6.88 -3.73
N VAL A 51 -29.64 8.04 -4.38
CA VAL A 51 -28.58 9.04 -4.16
C VAL A 51 -28.59 9.54 -2.71
N GLU A 52 -29.77 9.83 -2.15
CA GLU A 52 -29.90 10.25 -0.75
C GLU A 52 -29.46 9.15 0.23
N SER A 53 -29.73 7.87 -0.09
CA SER A 53 -29.28 6.73 0.72
C SER A 53 -27.76 6.56 0.69
N VAL A 54 -27.13 6.71 -0.48
CA VAL A 54 -25.66 6.72 -0.63
C VAL A 54 -25.04 7.87 0.16
N LEU A 55 -25.56 9.09 0.01
CA LEU A 55 -25.07 10.26 0.72
C LEU A 55 -25.21 10.13 2.25
N THR A 56 -26.30 9.51 2.72
CA THR A 56 -26.52 9.27 4.15
C THR A 56 -25.47 8.32 4.73
N ILE A 57 -25.20 7.19 4.05
CA ILE A 57 -24.19 6.22 4.47
C ILE A 57 -22.78 6.81 4.40
N LEU A 58 -22.50 7.56 3.34
CA LEU A 58 -21.22 8.25 3.18
C LEU A 58 -21.02 9.29 4.30
N GLY A 59 -22.05 10.07 4.61
CA GLY A 59 -22.06 11.00 5.74
C GLY A 59 -21.79 10.29 7.07
N MET A 60 -22.49 9.18 7.35
CA MET A 60 -22.27 8.37 8.55
C MET A 60 -20.84 7.80 8.64
N THR A 61 -20.25 7.44 7.51
CA THR A 61 -18.88 6.89 7.46
C THR A 61 -17.85 7.99 7.79
N ILE A 62 -18.11 9.22 7.36
CA ILE A 62 -17.26 10.39 7.63
C ILE A 62 -17.50 10.94 9.06
N GLY A 63 -18.57 10.52 9.73
CA GLY A 63 -18.98 11.05 11.04
C GLY A 63 -19.87 12.29 10.97
N CYS A 64 -20.39 12.63 9.79
CA CYS A 64 -21.40 13.66 9.62
C CYS A 64 -22.79 13.11 9.96
N THR A 65 -23.52 13.82 10.80
CA THR A 65 -24.91 13.48 11.13
C THR A 65 -25.84 13.86 9.97
N CYS A 66 -26.22 12.87 9.16
CA CYS A 66 -27.31 13.02 8.19
C CYS A 66 -28.67 12.67 8.81
N TYR A 67 -29.72 13.28 8.27
CA TYR A 67 -31.10 13.10 8.74
C TYR A 67 -31.58 11.65 8.53
N ILE A 68 -32.00 11.00 9.61
CA ILE A 68 -32.51 9.62 9.60
C ILE A 68 -34.03 9.65 9.79
N PRO A 69 -34.83 9.29 8.78
CA PRO A 69 -36.27 9.11 8.98
C PRO A 69 -36.50 7.89 9.89
N SER A 70 -37.11 8.11 11.06
CA SER A 70 -37.24 7.13 12.15
C SER A 70 -38.34 6.08 11.98
N SER A 71 -38.93 5.95 10.78
CA SER A 71 -40.24 5.32 10.62
C SER A 71 -40.25 3.79 10.69
N VAL A 72 -39.10 3.10 10.65
CA VAL A 72 -39.05 1.62 10.63
C VAL A 72 -37.98 1.07 11.59
N LYS A 73 -38.39 0.19 12.52
CA LYS A 73 -37.51 -0.42 13.56
C LYS A 73 -36.31 -1.17 12.96
N ILE A 74 -36.49 -1.81 11.81
CA ILE A 74 -35.44 -2.57 11.10
C ILE A 74 -34.33 -1.62 10.61
N THR A 75 -34.71 -0.47 10.06
CA THR A 75 -33.77 0.55 9.56
C THR A 75 -32.89 1.09 10.68
N ARG A 76 -33.43 1.24 11.90
CA ARG A 76 -32.65 1.68 13.06
C ARG A 76 -31.54 0.71 13.43
N GLN A 77 -31.81 -0.60 13.41
CA GLN A 77 -30.79 -1.61 13.72
C GLN A 77 -29.68 -1.62 12.66
N ILE A 78 -30.04 -1.54 11.38
CA ILE A 78 -29.09 -1.48 10.26
C ILE A 78 -28.19 -0.24 10.41
N ILE A 79 -28.76 0.92 10.73
CA ILE A 79 -28.01 2.16 10.91
C ILE A 79 -27.09 2.06 12.12
N SER A 80 -27.57 1.59 13.27
CA SER A 80 -26.73 1.43 14.47
C SER A 80 -25.56 0.47 14.22
N PHE A 81 -25.80 -0.64 13.53
CA PHE A 81 -24.74 -1.58 13.17
C PHE A 81 -23.74 -0.95 12.20
N TRP A 82 -24.22 -0.21 11.20
CA TRP A 82 -23.35 0.51 10.27
C TRP A 82 -22.50 1.56 10.98
N SER A 83 -23.08 2.39 11.85
CA SER A 83 -22.33 3.39 12.62
C SER A 83 -21.22 2.77 13.48
N LEU A 84 -21.52 1.63 14.13
CA LEU A 84 -20.52 0.89 14.90
C LEU A 84 -19.42 0.34 13.99
N LEU A 85 -19.78 -0.23 12.84
CA LEU A 85 -18.80 -0.73 11.87
C LEU A 85 -17.92 0.40 11.31
N SER A 86 -18.51 1.54 10.92
CA SER A 86 -17.77 2.73 10.47
C SER A 86 -16.81 3.23 11.53
N PHE A 87 -17.20 3.21 12.80
CA PHE A 87 -16.30 3.57 13.90
C PHE A 87 -15.09 2.63 13.99
N PHE A 88 -15.30 1.32 13.91
CA PHE A 88 -14.20 0.35 13.89
C PHE A 88 -13.30 0.51 12.67
N ILE A 89 -13.87 0.72 11.48
CA ILE A 89 -13.11 0.95 10.24
C ILE A 89 -12.21 2.17 10.42
N SER A 90 -12.75 3.29 10.90
CA SER A 90 -11.99 4.51 11.14
C SER A 90 -10.88 4.31 12.17
N ALA A 91 -11.14 3.59 13.27
CA ALA A 91 -10.14 3.30 14.29
C ALA A 91 -9.00 2.42 13.75
N ILE A 92 -9.33 1.35 13.02
CA ILE A 92 -8.35 0.46 12.40
C ILE A 92 -7.54 1.24 11.35
N PHE A 93 -8.20 2.07 10.54
CA PHE A 93 -7.55 2.89 9.54
C PHE A 93 -6.53 3.86 10.16
N SER A 94 -6.92 4.61 11.20
CA SER A 94 -6.01 5.51 11.91
C SER A 94 -4.82 4.77 12.52
N ASN A 95 -5.05 3.62 13.15
CA ASN A 95 -3.97 2.82 13.74
C ASN A 95 -3.02 2.25 12.67
N THR A 96 -3.56 1.79 11.54
CA THR A 96 -2.75 1.23 10.44
C THR A 96 -1.92 2.31 9.77
N ILE A 97 -2.50 3.50 9.54
CA ILE A 97 -1.75 4.65 9.03
C ILE A 97 -0.62 5.00 9.99
N LEU A 98 -0.92 5.12 11.28
CA LEU A 98 0.08 5.48 12.28
C LEU A 98 1.22 4.45 12.30
N SER A 99 0.90 3.16 12.33
CA SER A 99 1.90 2.10 12.31
C SER A 99 2.81 2.18 11.07
N ARG A 100 2.25 2.47 9.89
CA ARG A 100 3.05 2.61 8.66
C ARG A 100 3.83 3.91 8.56
N LEU A 101 3.38 4.98 9.19
CA LEU A 101 4.14 6.23 9.28
C LEU A 101 5.32 6.12 10.23
N MET A 102 5.19 5.29 11.28
CA MET A 102 6.24 5.07 12.26
C MET A 102 7.37 4.16 11.72
N VAL A 103 7.13 3.39 10.66
CA VAL A 103 8.13 2.51 10.04
C VAL A 103 8.62 3.10 8.72
N PRO A 104 9.90 3.48 8.61
CA PRO A 104 10.46 3.96 7.34
C PRO A 104 10.41 2.85 6.28
N TYR A 105 9.83 3.16 5.12
CA TYR A 105 9.77 2.24 3.98
C TYR A 105 11.11 2.24 3.25
N TYR A 106 11.90 1.20 3.47
CA TYR A 106 13.15 0.99 2.75
C TYR A 106 12.89 0.25 1.43
N THR A 107 13.79 0.44 0.48
CA THR A 107 13.81 -0.34 -0.75
C THR A 107 13.99 -1.83 -0.46
N SER A 108 13.45 -2.67 -1.35
CA SER A 108 13.58 -4.13 -1.26
C SER A 108 15.04 -4.52 -1.02
N PRO A 109 15.30 -5.51 -0.14
CA PRO A 109 16.66 -5.94 0.14
C PRO A 109 17.31 -6.44 -1.16
N LEU A 110 18.58 -6.06 -1.34
CA LEU A 110 19.41 -6.50 -2.47
C LEU A 110 19.94 -7.90 -2.15
N ASP A 111 19.10 -8.90 -2.32
CA ASP A 111 19.43 -10.28 -1.91
C ASP A 111 20.24 -11.04 -2.97
N THR A 112 20.25 -10.56 -4.23
CA THR A 112 20.92 -11.26 -5.33
C THR A 112 21.86 -10.36 -6.14
N VAL A 113 22.89 -10.97 -6.74
CA VAL A 113 23.81 -10.29 -7.67
C VAL A 113 23.08 -9.69 -8.86
N LYS A 114 21.98 -10.32 -9.30
CA LYS A 114 21.10 -9.78 -10.33
C LYS A 114 20.49 -8.44 -9.92
N ASP A 115 20.11 -8.27 -8.65
CA ASP A 115 19.53 -7.03 -8.15
C ASP A 115 20.60 -5.93 -8.01
N LEU A 116 21.85 -6.30 -7.68
CA LEU A 116 22.99 -5.40 -7.70
C LEU A 116 23.29 -4.87 -9.12
N VAL A 117 23.28 -5.76 -10.12
CA VAL A 117 23.47 -5.39 -11.54
C VAL A 117 22.34 -4.49 -12.04
N LYS A 118 21.10 -4.80 -11.68
CA LYS A 118 19.93 -3.99 -12.05
C LYS A 118 19.90 -2.63 -11.36
N GLY A 119 20.35 -2.57 -10.11
CA GLY A 119 20.45 -1.33 -9.32
C GLY A 119 21.61 -0.42 -9.75
N ASN A 120 22.36 -0.80 -10.79
CA ASN A 120 23.54 -0.08 -11.27
C ASN A 120 24.63 0.15 -10.21
N PHE A 121 24.74 -0.76 -9.25
CA PHE A 121 25.80 -0.71 -8.26
C PHE A 121 27.16 -1.02 -8.90
N GLN A 122 28.17 -0.24 -8.52
CA GLN A 122 29.58 -0.47 -8.82
C GLN A 122 30.26 -1.00 -7.55
N TRP A 123 31.33 -1.75 -7.72
CA TRP A 123 32.07 -2.33 -6.60
C TRP A 123 33.57 -2.31 -6.90
N GLY A 124 34.37 -2.36 -5.85
CA GLY A 124 35.82 -2.24 -5.93
C GLY A 124 36.46 -2.54 -4.60
N GLU A 125 37.65 -3.13 -4.62
CA GLU A 125 38.45 -3.40 -3.44
C GLU A 125 39.90 -2.98 -3.73
N PRO A 126 40.55 -2.20 -2.85
CA PRO A 126 41.94 -1.83 -3.06
C PRO A 126 42.84 -3.08 -3.03
N GLY A 127 43.58 -3.31 -4.12
CA GLY A 127 44.49 -4.47 -4.25
C GLY A 127 43.89 -5.71 -4.93
N PHE A 128 42.67 -5.66 -5.46
CA PHE A 128 42.03 -6.78 -6.18
C PHE A 128 42.58 -7.01 -7.61
N GLU A 129 43.87 -6.76 -7.85
CA GLU A 129 44.50 -6.87 -9.18
C GLU A 129 44.78 -8.33 -9.60
N ASN A 130 44.82 -9.28 -8.66
CA ASN A 130 45.19 -10.65 -8.98
C ASN A 130 44.04 -11.43 -9.64
N ILE A 131 44.22 -11.75 -10.92
CA ILE A 131 43.27 -12.52 -11.76
C ILE A 131 42.91 -13.88 -11.14
N SER A 132 43.82 -14.48 -10.38
CA SER A 132 43.61 -15.77 -9.69
C SER A 132 42.55 -15.73 -8.58
N GLU A 133 42.30 -14.58 -7.99
CA GLU A 133 41.27 -14.44 -6.95
C GLU A 133 39.87 -14.25 -7.56
N ARG A 134 39.80 -13.79 -8.81
CA ARG A 134 38.54 -13.46 -9.50
C ARG A 134 37.64 -14.68 -9.71
N GLU A 135 38.23 -15.82 -10.06
CA GLU A 135 37.51 -17.10 -10.24
C GLU A 135 37.10 -17.75 -8.89
N VAL A 136 37.74 -17.34 -7.79
CA VAL A 136 37.40 -17.83 -6.44
C VAL A 136 36.19 -17.10 -5.88
N TYR A 137 36.06 -15.80 -6.17
CA TYR A 137 34.96 -14.96 -5.66
C TYR A 137 33.73 -14.92 -6.57
N PHE A 138 33.89 -15.11 -7.89
CA PHE A 138 32.78 -15.06 -8.83
C PHE A 138 32.68 -16.36 -9.62
N ASN A 139 31.49 -16.96 -9.61
CA ASN A 139 31.13 -18.00 -10.55
C ASN A 139 30.86 -17.36 -11.92
N LEU A 140 31.88 -17.39 -12.79
CA LEU A 140 31.80 -16.83 -14.13
C LEU A 140 30.87 -17.62 -15.06
N GLU A 141 30.38 -18.81 -14.68
CA GLU A 141 29.34 -19.53 -15.41
C GLU A 141 27.97 -18.85 -15.27
N ASP A 142 27.73 -18.13 -14.16
CA ASP A 142 26.51 -17.35 -13.99
C ASP A 142 26.59 -16.03 -14.79
N PRO A 143 25.69 -15.79 -15.76
CA PRO A 143 25.69 -14.57 -16.57
C PRO A 143 25.50 -13.30 -15.72
N TRP A 144 24.83 -13.36 -14.56
CA TRP A 144 24.65 -12.19 -13.71
C TRP A 144 25.90 -11.84 -12.93
N GLN A 145 26.63 -12.84 -12.44
CA GLN A 145 27.90 -12.62 -11.74
C GLN A 145 28.98 -12.12 -12.70
N ARG A 146 29.04 -12.66 -13.92
CA ARG A 146 29.91 -12.15 -14.98
C ARG A 146 29.62 -10.68 -15.32
N LYS A 147 28.35 -10.30 -15.37
CA LYS A 147 27.92 -8.91 -15.65
C LYS A 147 28.15 -7.96 -14.47
N PHE A 148 28.26 -8.49 -13.26
CA PHE A 148 28.61 -7.72 -12.07
C PHE A 148 30.12 -7.53 -11.97
N GLU A 149 30.90 -8.57 -12.26
CA GLU A 149 32.36 -8.52 -12.33
C GLU A 149 32.84 -7.45 -13.32
N SER A 150 32.21 -7.35 -14.49
CA SER A 150 32.55 -6.34 -15.50
C SER A 150 32.33 -4.88 -15.04
N ARG A 151 31.78 -4.66 -13.84
CA ARG A 151 31.54 -3.33 -13.24
C ARG A 151 32.52 -3.01 -12.11
N TYR A 152 33.59 -3.78 -11.97
CA TYR A 152 34.68 -3.51 -11.05
C TYR A 152 35.34 -2.15 -11.33
N GLN A 153 35.59 -1.37 -10.29
CA GLN A 153 36.40 -0.14 -10.34
C GLN A 153 37.46 -0.18 -9.23
N GLU A 154 38.70 0.09 -9.58
CA GLU A 154 39.78 0.15 -8.59
C GLU A 154 39.63 1.40 -7.71
N LEU A 155 39.42 1.19 -6.41
CA LEU A 155 39.31 2.28 -5.44
C LEU A 155 40.72 2.78 -5.08
N THR A 156 41.27 3.67 -5.91
CA THR A 156 42.46 4.44 -5.56
C THR A 156 42.14 5.47 -4.47
N GLY A 157 43.00 5.57 -3.45
CA GLY A 157 42.73 6.11 -2.10
C GLY A 157 42.22 7.56 -1.93
N ASN A 158 41.82 8.26 -3.00
CA ASN A 158 41.14 9.56 -2.93
C ASN A 158 39.66 9.53 -3.36
N THR A 159 39.18 8.43 -3.96
CA THR A 159 37.82 8.33 -4.52
C THR A 159 36.81 7.70 -3.54
N SER A 160 37.24 7.40 -2.32
CA SER A 160 36.44 6.70 -1.30
C SER A 160 35.26 7.50 -0.74
N ARG A 161 35.11 8.78 -1.11
CA ARG A 161 34.01 9.65 -0.61
C ARG A 161 32.83 9.81 -1.55
N THR A 162 32.97 9.49 -2.83
CA THR A 162 31.92 9.75 -3.85
C THR A 162 31.25 8.49 -4.39
N ALA A 163 31.85 7.30 -4.24
CA ALA A 163 31.27 6.05 -4.73
C ALA A 163 30.32 5.34 -3.73
N LEU A 164 30.13 5.91 -2.53
CA LEU A 164 29.29 5.35 -1.46
C LEU A 164 27.94 6.08 -1.25
N LEU A 165 27.50 6.91 -2.21
CA LEU A 165 26.17 7.54 -2.19
C LEU A 165 25.25 6.96 -3.27
#